data_AF-A0A9X6YSH5-F1
#
_entry.id   AF-A0A9X6YSH5-F1
#
_cell.length_a   1.000
_cell.length_b   1.000
_cell.length_c   1.000
_cell.angle_alpha   90.00
_cell.angle_beta   90.00
_cell.angle_gamma   90.00
#
_symmetry.space_group_name_H-M   'P 1'
#
loop_
_entity.id
_entity.type
_entity.pdbx_description
1 polymer ?
#
loop_
_entity_poly.entity_id
_entity_poly.type
_entity_poly.pdbx_seq_one_letter_code
_entity_poly.pdbx_strand_id
1 'polypeptide(L)'
;MKEKIDSIKNKLSNGKSRFENSKTVVEVSLSELNELLSMAYDINNYRLNALWNLEQTSKAYKEYKMRNEKYQESLKLIKGITNGVDNAIVKDVNRIAKESLS
;
A
#
# COMPACT_ATOMS: atom_id res chain seq x y z
N MET A 1 17.18 -19.41 0.49
CA MET A 1 15.86 -20.05 0.24
C MET A 1 15.80 -20.69 -1.14
N LYS A 2 16.05 -19.92 -2.22
CA LYS A 2 16.15 -20.44 -3.59
C LYS A 2 17.15 -21.61 -3.73
N GLU A 3 18.37 -21.40 -3.21
CA GLU A 3 19.42 -22.44 -3.20
C GLU A 3 19.03 -23.72 -2.45
N LYS A 4 18.22 -23.62 -1.38
CA LYS A 4 17.72 -24.80 -0.65
C LYS A 4 16.64 -25.54 -1.42
N ILE A 5 15.71 -24.82 -2.05
CA ILE A 5 14.69 -25.41 -2.94
C ILE A 5 15.38 -26.11 -4.11
N ASP A 6 16.41 -25.50 -4.70
CA ASP A 6 17.16 -26.07 -5.80
C ASP A 6 17.97 -27.30 -5.36
N SER A 7 18.51 -27.29 -4.13
CA SER A 7 19.15 -28.48 -3.53
C SER A 7 18.17 -29.65 -3.37
N ILE A 8 16.97 -29.39 -2.84
CA ILE A 8 15.95 -30.43 -2.65
C ILE A 8 15.41 -30.92 -4.01
N LYS A 9 15.23 -30.03 -4.98
CA LYS A 9 14.90 -30.41 -6.37
C LYS A 9 15.97 -31.31 -6.98
N ASN A 10 17.25 -30.99 -6.80
CA ASN A 10 18.34 -31.83 -7.30
C ASN A 10 18.34 -33.21 -6.65
N LYS A 11 18.04 -33.30 -5.35
CA LYS A 11 17.88 -34.58 -4.65
C LYS A 11 16.66 -35.37 -5.11
N LEU A 12 15.55 -34.70 -5.43
CA LEU A 12 14.37 -35.32 -6.02
C LEU A 12 14.63 -35.85 -7.44
N SER A 13 15.37 -35.11 -8.25
CA SER A 13 15.67 -35.50 -9.64
C SER A 13 16.72 -36.61 -9.74
N ASN A 14 17.67 -36.66 -8.80
CA ASN A 14 18.81 -37.58 -8.84
C ASN A 14 18.83 -38.60 -7.70
N GLY A 15 17.80 -38.60 -6.86
CA GLY A 15 17.68 -39.47 -5.70
C GLY A 15 17.40 -40.92 -6.07
N LYS A 16 17.57 -41.83 -5.11
CA LYS A 16 17.19 -43.23 -5.28
C LYS A 16 15.70 -43.28 -5.63
N SER A 17 15.42 -43.78 -6.82
CA SER A 17 14.07 -43.98 -7.31
C SER A 17 13.78 -45.47 -7.44
N ARG A 18 12.52 -45.82 -7.19
CA ARG A 18 11.98 -47.16 -7.39
C ARG A 18 10.76 -47.06 -8.29
N PHE A 19 10.51 -48.10 -9.08
CA PHE A 19 9.33 -48.16 -9.92
C PHE A 19 8.27 -49.03 -9.23
N GLU A 20 7.15 -48.43 -8.86
CA GLU A 20 6.04 -49.10 -8.17
C GLU A 20 4.71 -48.69 -8.82
N ASN A 21 3.80 -49.65 -9.04
CA ASN A 21 2.47 -49.40 -9.62
C ASN A 21 2.49 -48.56 -10.91
N SER A 22 3.40 -48.88 -11.82
CA SER A 22 3.62 -48.15 -13.07
C SER A 22 4.04 -46.68 -12.90
N LYS A 23 4.60 -46.31 -11.74
CA LYS A 23 5.07 -44.95 -11.42
C LYS A 23 6.48 -44.98 -10.86
N THR A 24 7.28 -43.98 -11.22
CA THR A 24 8.57 -43.72 -10.57
C THR A 24 8.30 -43.00 -9.24
N VAL A 25 8.77 -43.59 -8.16
CA VAL A 25 8.69 -43.06 -6.79
C VAL A 25 10.10 -42.73 -6.34
N VAL A 26 10.31 -41.52 -5.82
CA VAL A 26 11.60 -41.08 -5.28
C VAL A 26 11.48 -41.00 -3.77
N GLU A 27 12.43 -41.60 -3.05
CA GLU A 27 12.48 -41.50 -1.60
C GLU A 27 13.04 -40.14 -1.17
N VAL A 28 12.33 -39.49 -0.25
CA VAL A 28 12.71 -38.19 0.33
C VAL A 28 12.71 -38.34 1.84
N SER A 29 13.67 -37.73 2.51
CA SER A 29 13.67 -37.74 3.98
C SER A 29 12.50 -36.90 4.52
N LEU A 30 11.87 -37.37 5.60
CA LEU A 30 10.80 -36.62 6.26
C LEU A 30 11.27 -35.22 6.71
N SER A 31 12.54 -35.08 7.09
CA SER A 31 13.16 -33.79 7.43
C SER A 31 13.14 -32.80 6.26
N GLU A 32 13.49 -33.24 5.05
CA GLU A 32 13.48 -32.37 3.87
C GLU A 32 12.06 -31.95 3.49
N LEU A 33 11.07 -32.85 3.65
CA LEU A 33 9.67 -32.53 3.45
C LEU A 33 9.17 -31.50 4.48
N ASN A 34 9.51 -31.68 5.75
CA ASN A 34 9.16 -30.74 6.81
C ASN A 34 9.78 -29.35 6.59
N GLU A 35 11.03 -29.30 6.11
CA GLU A 35 11.67 -28.02 5.76
C GLU A 35 10.94 -27.33 4.59
N LEU A 36 10.56 -28.06 3.54
CA LEU A 36 9.78 -27.50 2.44
C LEU A 36 8.43 -26.94 2.91
N LEU A 37 7.74 -27.68 3.78
CA LEU A 37 6.46 -27.26 4.35
C LEU A 37 6.62 -25.99 5.21
N SER A 38 7.66 -25.95 6.06
CA SER A 38 7.96 -24.77 6.87
C SER A 38 8.25 -23.55 6.00
N MET A 39 9.08 -23.70 4.96
CA MET A 39 9.36 -22.60 4.04
C MET A 39 8.11 -22.11 3.30
N ALA A 40 7.24 -23.02 2.87
CA ALA A 40 5.99 -22.67 2.21
C ALA A 40 5.07 -21.89 3.16
N TYR A 41 5.01 -22.30 4.42
CA TYR A 41 4.26 -21.62 5.48
C TYR A 41 4.80 -20.20 5.70
N ASP A 42 6.11 -20.04 5.85
CA ASP A 42 6.75 -18.73 6.06
C ASP A 42 6.51 -17.77 4.89
N ILE A 43 6.64 -18.27 3.65
CA ILE A 43 6.38 -17.47 2.44
C ILE A 43 4.92 -17.02 2.40
N ASN A 44 3.98 -17.90 2.71
CA ASN A 44 2.57 -17.57 2.70
C ASN A 44 2.21 -16.56 3.79
N ASN A 45 2.79 -16.68 4.99
CA ASN A 45 2.61 -15.69 6.06
C ASN A 45 3.20 -14.33 5.68
N TYR A 46 4.39 -14.30 5.08
CA TYR A 46 5.00 -13.06 4.58
C TYR A 46 4.09 -12.38 3.54
N ARG A 47 3.57 -13.15 2.57
CA ARG A 47 2.66 -12.65 1.54
C ARG A 47 1.37 -12.11 2.15
N LEU A 48 0.78 -12.81 3.12
CA LEU A 48 -0.43 -12.40 3.81
C LEU A 48 -0.21 -11.07 4.55
N ASN A 49 0.89 -10.95 5.28
CA ASN A 49 1.25 -9.72 5.99
C ASN A 49 1.50 -8.55 5.03
N ALA A 50 2.17 -8.79 3.90
CA ALA A 50 2.39 -7.77 2.89
C ALA A 50 1.07 -7.27 2.28
N LEU A 51 0.13 -8.18 1.97
CA LEU A 51 -1.21 -7.84 1.47
C LEU A 51 -2.00 -7.04 2.49
N TRP A 52 -1.98 -7.45 3.76
CA TRP A 52 -2.64 -6.72 4.84
C TRP A 52 -2.11 -5.28 4.95
N ASN A 53 -0.78 -5.11 4.96
CA ASN A 53 -0.17 -3.77 5.04
C ASN A 53 -0.52 -2.88 3.84
N LEU A 54 -0.59 -3.47 2.64
CA LEU A 54 -1.03 -2.75 1.43
C LEU A 54 -2.49 -2.32 1.53
N GLU A 55 -3.37 -3.16 2.06
CA GLU A 55 -4.78 -2.84 2.29
C GLU A 55 -4.94 -1.68 3.29
N GLN A 56 -4.24 -1.76 4.44
CA GLN A 56 -4.27 -0.68 5.44
C GLN A 56 -3.73 0.64 4.88
N THR A 57 -2.62 0.58 4.11
CA THR A 57 -2.04 1.78 3.46
C THR A 57 -3.00 2.37 2.43
N SER A 58 -3.66 1.54 1.63
CA SER A 58 -4.66 1.97 0.65
C SER A 58 -5.86 2.66 1.31
N LYS A 59 -6.33 2.12 2.45
CA LYS A 59 -7.39 2.73 3.24
C LYS A 59 -6.97 4.09 3.81
N ALA A 60 -5.79 4.16 4.42
CA ALA A 60 -5.24 5.41 4.96
C ALA A 60 -5.07 6.48 3.87
N TYR A 61 -4.63 6.08 2.67
CA TYR A 61 -4.51 6.99 1.53
C TYR A 61 -5.87 7.55 1.07
N LYS A 62 -6.91 6.71 0.98
CA LYS A 62 -8.27 7.16 0.63
C LYS A 62 -8.81 8.16 1.65
N GLU A 63 -8.62 7.88 2.95
CA GLU A 63 -9.03 8.79 4.02
C GLU A 63 -8.27 10.12 3.97
N TYR A 64 -6.96 10.08 3.74
CA TYR A 64 -6.15 11.28 3.54
C TYR A 64 -6.64 12.11 2.36
N LYS A 65 -6.91 11.47 1.21
CA LYS A 65 -7.40 12.15 0.00
C LYS A 65 -8.72 12.90 0.28
N MET A 66 -9.69 12.24 0.92
CA MET A 66 -10.96 12.87 1.30
C MET A 66 -10.76 14.06 2.26
N ARG A 67 -9.85 13.94 3.24
CA ARG A 67 -9.55 15.07 4.15
C ARG A 67 -8.90 16.24 3.42
N ASN A 68 -7.98 15.96 2.49
CA ASN A 68 -7.31 16.99 1.71
C ASN A 68 -8.30 17.73 0.78
N GLU A 69 -9.23 17.02 0.15
CA GLU A 69 -10.29 17.64 -0.66
C GLU A 69 -11.13 18.64 0.16
N LYS A 70 -11.61 18.23 1.35
CA LYS A 70 -12.35 19.12 2.26
C LYS A 70 -11.52 20.33 2.72
N TYR A 71 -10.23 20.12 2.96
CA TYR A 71 -9.32 21.19 3.35
C TYR A 71 -9.17 22.24 2.22
N GLN A 72 -9.03 21.79 0.96
CA GLN A 72 -8.95 22.69 -0.19
C GLN A 72 -10.25 23.47 -0.41
N GLU A 73 -11.42 22.84 -0.23
CA GLU A 73 -12.71 23.52 -0.27
C GLU A 73 -12.81 24.60 0.81
N SER A 74 -12.38 24.29 2.04
CA SER A 74 -12.36 25.24 3.15
C SER A 74 -11.43 26.42 2.86
N LEU A 75 -10.24 26.18 2.31
CA LEU A 75 -9.31 27.23 1.89
C LEU A 75 -9.91 28.12 0.80
N LYS A 76 -10.65 27.55 -0.16
CA LYS A 76 -11.33 28.31 -1.21
C LYS A 76 -12.41 29.23 -0.62
N LEU A 77 -13.17 28.73 0.36
CA LEU A 77 -14.18 29.53 1.06
C LEU A 77 -13.53 30.70 1.82
N ILE A 78 -12.48 30.44 2.60
CA ILE A 78 -11.76 31.47 3.36
C ILE A 78 -11.21 32.55 2.43
N LYS A 79 -10.57 32.15 1.32
CA LYS A 79 -10.09 33.09 0.29
C LYS A 79 -11.21 33.94 -0.30
N GLY A 80 -12.38 33.35 -0.54
CA GLY A 80 -13.56 34.08 -1.02
C GLY A 80 -14.02 35.14 -0.03
N ILE A 81 -14.06 34.82 1.26
CA ILE A 81 -14.44 35.74 2.33
C ILE A 81 -13.42 36.89 2.44
N THR A 82 -12.13 36.58 2.53
CA THR A 82 -11.08 37.62 2.64
C THR A 82 -11.10 38.56 1.45
N ASN A 83 -11.20 38.04 0.22
CA ASN A 83 -11.29 38.89 -0.96
C ASN A 83 -12.54 39.78 -0.96
N GLY A 84 -13.67 39.27 -0.43
CA GLY A 84 -14.89 40.05 -0.27
C GLY A 84 -14.73 41.20 0.73
N VAL A 85 -14.07 40.94 1.86
CA VAL A 85 -13.76 41.95 2.88
C VAL A 85 -12.81 43.01 2.33
N ASP A 86 -11.72 42.60 1.67
CA ASP A 86 -10.75 43.53 1.08
C ASP A 86 -11.41 44.46 0.06
N ASN A 87 -12.28 43.91 -0.80
CA ASN A 87 -13.04 44.70 -1.76
C ASN A 87 -14.00 45.70 -1.10
N ALA A 88 -14.64 45.31 0.01
CA ALA A 88 -15.52 46.21 0.76
C ALA A 88 -14.74 47.36 1.40
N ILE A 89 -13.61 47.07 2.02
CA ILE A 89 -12.73 48.08 2.62
C ILE A 89 -12.25 49.08 1.57
N VAL A 90 -11.76 48.60 0.42
CA VAL A 90 -11.31 49.48 -0.68
C VAL A 90 -12.44 50.37 -1.18
N LYS A 91 -13.66 49.84 -1.29
CA LYS A 91 -14.84 50.62 -1.70
C LYS A 91 -15.17 51.72 -0.68
N ASP A 92 -15.14 51.41 0.60
CA ASP A 92 -15.42 52.36 1.67
C ASP A 92 -14.34 53.45 1.78
N VAL A 93 -13.05 53.08 1.68
CA VAL A 93 -11.94 54.06 1.65
C VAL A 93 -12.08 55.02 0.47
N ASN A 94 -12.41 54.51 -0.72
CA ASN A 94 -12.63 55.34 -1.90
C ASN A 94 -13.85 56.28 -1.76
N ARG A 95 -14.91 55.82 -1.07
CA ARG A 95 -16.08 56.66 -0.78
C ARG A 95 -15.70 57.81 0.15
N ILE A 96 -15.03 57.50 1.27
CA ILE A 96 -14.58 58.51 2.24
C ILE A 96 -13.64 59.53 1.59
N ALA A 97 -12.70 59.07 0.76
CA ALA A 97 -11.78 59.96 0.04
C ALA A 97 -12.50 60.92 -0.91
N LYS A 98 -13.53 60.44 -1.63
CA LYS A 98 -14.37 61.30 -2.49
C LYS A 98 -15.20 62.29 -1.69
N GLU A 99 -15.83 61.84 -0.60
CA GLU A 99 -16.63 62.70 0.29
C GLU A 99 -15.77 63.78 0.96
N SER A 100 -14.48 63.51 1.22
CA SER A 100 -13.55 64.47 1.84
C SER A 100 -12.96 65.50 0.87
N LEU A 101 -13.09 65.27 -0.44
CA LEU A 101 -12.60 66.15 -1.50
C LEU A 101 -13.71 67.04 -2.11
N SER A 102 -14.95 66.87 -1.65
CA SER A 102 -16.12 67.67 -2.03
C SER A 102 -16.50 68.67 -0.96
#